data_AF-A0A9X3CAE1-F1
#
_entry.id   AF-A0A9X3CAE1-F1
#
_cell.length_a   1.000
_cell.length_b   1.000
_cell.length_c   1.000
_cell.angle_alpha   90.00
_cell.angle_beta   90.00
_cell.angle_gamma   90.00
#
_symmetry.space_group_name_H-M   'P 1'
#
loop_
_entity.id
_entity.type
_entity.pdbx_description
1 polymer ?
#
loop_
_entity_poly.entity_id
_entity_poly.type
_entity_poly.pdbx_seq_one_letter_code
_entity_poly.pdbx_strand_id
1 'polypeptide(L)'
;MATNINTILSWFKTGLKPTQAQFWASWTSFWHKDEMIPQSSINNLTTVLNAKTENDQFNAHKSDPNAHPNLILKARIIPIGGLLIFKVAPNENEAEKEPGDYCMGLVEDSFISGNWNGANDQLKSSYV
;
A
#
# COMPACT_ATOMS: atom_id res chain seq x y z
N MET A 1 16.87 18.29 25.41
CA MET A 1 16.56 16.97 25.98
C MET A 1 15.75 17.22 27.25
N ALA A 2 14.59 16.58 27.41
CA ALA A 2 13.73 16.82 28.58
C ALA A 2 14.46 16.42 29.87
N THR A 3 14.36 17.24 30.91
CA THR A 3 14.94 16.95 32.21
C THR A 3 14.02 15.98 32.97
N ASN A 4 14.59 14.96 33.60
CA ASN A 4 13.81 14.03 34.41
C ASN A 4 13.07 14.78 35.54
N ILE A 5 11.79 14.44 35.76
CA ILE A 5 10.96 15.11 36.75
C ILE A 5 11.55 15.07 38.16
N ASN A 6 12.24 14.00 38.54
CA ASN A 6 12.87 13.89 39.87
C ASN A 6 14.04 14.87 40.02
N THR A 7 14.76 15.14 38.93
CA THR A 7 15.81 16.17 38.90
C THR A 7 15.20 17.56 39.04
N ILE A 8 14.11 17.86 38.32
CA ILE A 8 13.39 19.13 38.43
C ILE A 8 12.91 19.34 39.87
N LEU A 9 12.24 18.35 40.47
CA LEU A 9 11.73 18.43 41.85
C LEU A 9 12.85 18.67 42.87
N SER A 10 14.08 18.22 42.62
CA SER A 10 15.21 18.47 43.52
C SER A 10 15.61 19.95 43.60
N TRP A 11 15.30 20.75 42.58
CA TRP A 11 15.63 22.18 42.52
C TRP A 11 14.63 23.07 43.28
N PHE A 12 13.44 22.54 43.60
CA PHE A 12 12.34 23.28 44.25
C PHE A 12 12.08 22.82 45.69
N LYS A 13 13.11 22.41 46.43
CA LYS A 13 12.98 22.08 47.86
C LYS A 13 12.95 23.34 48.71
N THR A 14 12.29 23.26 49.87
CA THR A 14 12.25 24.36 50.85
C THR A 14 13.66 24.86 51.16
N GLY A 15 13.86 26.17 51.08
CA GLY A 15 15.16 26.81 51.32
C GLY A 15 16.12 26.79 50.12
N LEU A 16 15.77 26.13 49.01
CA LEU A 16 16.52 26.18 47.75
C LEU A 16 15.83 27.10 46.75
N LYS A 17 16.65 27.85 46.00
CA LYS A 17 16.21 28.64 44.85
C LYS A 17 16.88 28.07 43.60
N PRO A 18 16.13 27.66 42.57
CA PRO A 18 16.72 27.21 41.31
C PRO A 18 17.51 28.35 40.65
N THR A 19 18.59 27.99 39.96
CA THR A 19 19.26 28.92 39.04
C THR A 19 18.34 29.22 37.85
N GLN A 20 18.64 30.29 37.11
CA GLN A 20 17.91 30.63 35.88
C GLN A 20 17.88 29.45 34.89
N ALA A 21 19.01 28.76 34.72
CA ALA A 21 19.11 27.60 33.84
C ALA A 21 18.22 26.44 34.32
N GLN A 22 18.20 26.16 35.62
CA GLN A 22 17.33 25.13 36.22
C GLN A 22 15.85 25.50 36.07
N PHE A 23 15.51 26.76 36.27
CA PHE A 23 14.14 27.26 36.10
C PHE A 23 13.69 27.12 34.65
N TRP A 24 14.51 27.54 33.67
CA TRP A 24 14.21 27.38 32.25
C TRP A 24 14.11 25.91 31.83
N ALA A 25 15.02 25.05 32.31
CA ALA A 25 14.99 23.62 32.03
C ALA A 25 13.69 22.96 32.51
N SER A 26 13.06 23.48 33.56
CA SER A 26 11.75 23.03 34.03
C SER A 26 10.68 23.25 32.96
N TRP A 27 10.59 24.46 32.41
CA TRP A 27 9.59 24.81 31.40
C TRP A 27 9.79 24.05 30.10
N THR A 28 11.03 23.93 29.63
CA THR A 28 11.34 23.22 28.37
C THR A 28 11.25 21.69 28.47
N SER A 29 10.91 21.14 29.66
CA SER A 29 10.73 19.69 29.84
C SER A 29 9.29 19.21 29.63
N PHE A 30 8.35 20.14 29.48
CA PHE A 30 6.94 19.86 29.19
C PHE A 30 6.58 20.33 27.78
N TRP A 31 5.59 19.68 27.17
CA TRP A 31 5.01 20.15 25.92
C TRP A 31 4.13 21.38 26.17
N HIS A 32 4.32 22.42 25.37
CA HIS A 32 3.48 23.62 25.37
C HIS A 32 2.25 23.45 24.45
N LYS A 33 1.21 24.26 24.66
CA LYS A 33 -0.08 24.10 23.96
C LYS A 33 -0.01 24.38 22.45
N ASP A 34 0.98 25.17 22.05
CA ASP A 34 1.29 25.56 20.70
C ASP A 34 2.27 24.59 20.01
N GLU A 35 2.76 23.57 20.72
CA GLU A 35 3.66 22.57 20.18
C GLU A 35 2.91 21.33 19.69
N MET A 36 3.39 20.76 18.59
CA MET A 36 2.93 19.47 18.10
C MET A 36 3.64 18.34 18.84
N ILE A 37 2.88 17.37 19.35
CA ILE A 37 3.45 16.16 19.96
C ILE A 37 3.80 15.16 18.84
N PRO A 38 5.08 14.79 18.66
CA PRO A 38 5.46 13.79 17.68
C PRO A 38 4.88 12.42 18.04
N GLN A 39 4.36 11.70 17.04
CA GLN A 39 3.83 10.33 17.22
C GLN A 39 4.86 9.38 17.85
N SER A 40 6.15 9.55 17.52
CA SER A 40 7.26 8.77 18.10
C SER A 40 7.43 8.95 19.62
N SER A 41 6.85 10.01 20.19
CA SER A 41 6.86 10.26 21.64
C SER A 41 5.68 9.63 22.38
N ILE A 42 4.74 9.00 21.66
CA ILE A 42 3.55 8.36 22.24
C ILE A 42 3.79 6.85 22.32
N ASN A 43 3.95 6.36 23.55
CA ASN A 43 4.15 4.94 23.80
C ASN A 43 2.94 4.11 23.32
N ASN A 44 3.21 2.97 22.70
CA ASN A 44 2.22 2.02 22.17
C ASN A 44 1.27 2.58 21.10
N LEU A 45 1.50 3.78 20.54
CA LEU A 45 0.62 4.36 19.52
C LEU A 45 0.43 3.40 18.33
N THR A 46 1.53 2.90 17.76
CA THR A 46 1.50 1.96 16.63
C THR A 46 0.75 0.68 16.97
N THR A 47 0.99 0.12 18.16
CA THR A 47 0.31 -1.10 18.63
C THR A 47 -1.20 -0.91 18.71
N VAL A 48 -1.65 0.21 19.28
CA VAL A 48 -3.09 0.52 19.41
C VAL A 48 -3.73 0.73 18.03
N LEU A 49 -3.05 1.42 17.11
CA LEU A 49 -3.56 1.64 15.75
C LEU A 49 -3.66 0.33 14.97
N ASN A 50 -2.67 -0.56 15.10
CA ASN A 50 -2.68 -1.86 14.45
C ASN A 50 -3.74 -2.82 15.04
N ALA A 51 -4.14 -2.62 16.30
CA ALA A 51 -5.18 -3.41 16.94
C ALA A 51 -6.61 -2.94 16.61
N LYS A 52 -6.78 -1.91 15.78
CA LYS A 52 -8.11 -1.44 15.39
C LYS A 52 -8.81 -2.41 14.43
N THR A 53 -10.14 -2.47 14.54
CA THR A 53 -11.02 -3.38 13.80
C THR A 53 -10.90 -3.26 12.27
N GLU A 54 -10.50 -2.10 11.73
CA GLU A 54 -10.28 -1.94 10.30
C GLU A 54 -9.09 -2.77 9.80
N ASN A 55 -8.08 -3.05 10.65
CA ASN A 55 -6.97 -3.93 10.28
C ASN A 55 -7.45 -5.37 10.07
N ASP A 56 -8.37 -5.85 10.91
CA ASP A 56 -8.94 -7.20 10.75
C ASP A 56 -9.75 -7.31 9.46
N GLN A 57 -10.59 -6.30 9.17
CA GLN A 57 -11.34 -6.24 7.91
C GLN A 57 -10.43 -6.18 6.69
N PHE A 58 -9.35 -5.40 6.75
CA PHE A 58 -8.36 -5.33 5.68
C PHE A 58 -7.61 -6.65 5.48
N ASN A 59 -7.21 -7.31 6.56
CA ASN A 59 -6.52 -8.60 6.49
C ASN A 59 -7.44 -9.71 5.98
N ALA A 60 -8.72 -9.70 6.37
CA ALA A 60 -9.74 -10.61 5.84
C ALA A 60 -9.96 -10.37 4.33
N HIS A 61 -10.04 -9.11 3.90
CA HIS A 61 -10.13 -8.76 2.48
C HIS A 61 -8.91 -9.25 1.68
N LYS A 62 -7.70 -9.17 2.25
CA LYS A 62 -6.46 -9.61 1.57
C LYS A 62 -6.43 -11.12 1.30
N SER A 63 -7.05 -11.92 2.16
CA SER A 63 -7.07 -13.38 2.03
C SER A 63 -8.34 -13.92 1.39
N ASP A 64 -9.37 -13.09 1.17
CA ASP A 64 -10.63 -13.50 0.56
C ASP A 64 -10.48 -13.63 -0.97
N PRO A 65 -10.56 -14.86 -1.53
CA PRO A 65 -10.50 -15.09 -2.98
C PRO A 65 -11.66 -14.44 -3.75
N ASN A 66 -12.74 -14.10 -3.04
CA ASN A 66 -13.93 -13.46 -3.57
C ASN A 66 -14.08 -12.01 -3.07
N ALA A 67 -13.00 -11.38 -2.58
CA ALA A 67 -13.02 -9.96 -2.19
C ALA A 67 -13.52 -9.03 -3.33
N HIS A 68 -13.33 -9.48 -4.57
CA HIS A 68 -13.71 -8.75 -5.78
C HIS A 68 -14.46 -9.64 -6.78
N PRO A 69 -15.68 -10.11 -6.42
CA PRO A 69 -16.39 -11.12 -7.21
C PRO A 69 -16.82 -10.59 -8.60
N ASN A 70 -16.98 -9.28 -8.71
CA ASN A 70 -17.34 -8.60 -9.97
C ASN A 70 -16.17 -8.49 -10.98
N LEU A 71 -14.91 -8.73 -10.57
CA LEU A 71 -13.79 -8.86 -11.50
C LEU A 71 -13.84 -10.21 -12.24
N ILE A 72 -14.28 -11.26 -11.55
CA ILE A 72 -14.43 -12.61 -12.13
C ILE A 72 -15.61 -12.68 -13.11
N LEU A 73 -16.72 -11.98 -12.85
CA LEU A 73 -17.86 -11.91 -13.77
C LEU A 73 -17.58 -11.14 -15.07
N LYS A 74 -16.70 -10.13 -15.04
CA LYS A 74 -16.21 -9.45 -16.25
C LYS A 74 -15.30 -10.33 -17.10
N ALA A 75 -14.72 -11.40 -16.55
CA ALA A 75 -13.88 -12.32 -17.34
C ALA A 75 -14.64 -13.02 -18.49
N ARG A 76 -15.98 -13.03 -18.49
CA ARG A 76 -16.80 -13.57 -19.60
C ARG A 76 -17.04 -12.56 -20.73
N ILE A 77 -16.90 -11.26 -20.48
CA ILE A 77 -17.11 -10.21 -21.48
C ILE A 77 -15.76 -9.58 -21.77
N ILE A 78 -15.18 -9.91 -22.92
CA ILE A 78 -13.98 -9.25 -23.39
C ILE A 78 -14.36 -7.85 -23.89
N PRO A 79 -13.77 -6.76 -23.37
CA PRO A 79 -14.04 -5.41 -23.85
C PRO A 79 -13.61 -5.25 -25.31
N ILE A 80 -14.11 -4.24 -26.00
CA ILE A 80 -13.65 -3.92 -27.36
C ILE A 80 -12.13 -3.72 -27.38
N GLY A 81 -11.45 -4.37 -28.34
CA GLY A 81 -9.98 -4.41 -28.42
C GLY A 81 -9.29 -5.36 -27.43
N GLY A 82 -10.04 -6.01 -26.53
CA GLY A 82 -9.52 -7.09 -25.70
C GLY A 82 -9.39 -8.41 -26.47
N LEU A 83 -8.47 -9.26 -26.03
CA LEU A 83 -8.19 -10.58 -26.62
C LEU A 83 -8.26 -11.66 -25.55
N LEU A 84 -8.70 -12.86 -25.92
CA LEU A 84 -8.37 -14.07 -25.17
C LEU A 84 -6.97 -14.52 -25.58
N ILE A 85 -6.15 -14.88 -24.59
CA ILE A 85 -4.78 -15.37 -24.79
C ILE A 85 -4.69 -16.76 -24.20
N PHE A 86 -4.25 -17.72 -25.00
CA PHE A 86 -4.02 -19.10 -24.61
C PHE A 86 -2.53 -19.38 -24.70
N LYS A 87 -1.97 -19.81 -23.58
CA LYS A 87 -0.57 -20.21 -23.52
C LYS A 87 -0.32 -21.43 -24.37
N VAL A 88 0.71 -21.33 -25.22
CA VAL A 88 1.18 -22.43 -26.06
C VAL A 88 2.58 -22.78 -25.58
N ALA A 89 2.81 -24.05 -25.25
CA ALA A 89 4.13 -24.50 -24.81
C ALA A 89 5.22 -24.06 -25.80
N PRO A 90 6.34 -23.50 -25.33
CA PRO A 90 6.83 -23.52 -23.95
C PRO A 90 6.43 -22.31 -23.07
N ASN A 91 5.50 -21.46 -23.50
CA ASN A 91 5.10 -20.27 -22.74
C ASN A 91 4.29 -20.67 -21.50
N GLU A 92 4.71 -20.21 -20.32
CA GLU A 92 4.08 -20.55 -19.02
C GLU A 92 3.69 -19.31 -18.20
N ASN A 93 4.11 -18.09 -18.60
CA ASN A 93 3.86 -16.89 -17.80
C ASN A 93 2.44 -16.36 -17.97
N GLU A 94 1.51 -16.78 -17.10
CA GLU A 94 0.10 -16.35 -17.13
C GLU A 94 -0.14 -14.84 -16.91
N ALA A 95 0.88 -14.07 -16.51
CA ALA A 95 0.76 -12.63 -16.27
C ALA A 95 0.98 -11.77 -17.53
N GLU A 96 1.61 -12.32 -18.58
CA GLU A 96 2.04 -11.55 -19.74
C GLU A 96 1.67 -12.26 -21.04
N LYS A 97 1.45 -11.52 -22.12
CA LYS A 97 1.30 -12.07 -23.47
C LYS A 97 2.68 -12.22 -24.11
N GLU A 98 2.97 -13.38 -24.68
CA GLU A 98 4.28 -13.70 -25.24
C GLU A 98 4.17 -14.06 -26.73
N PRO A 99 5.20 -13.77 -27.56
CA PRO A 99 5.24 -14.26 -28.94
C PRO A 99 5.05 -15.78 -28.97
N GLY A 100 4.22 -16.26 -29.88
CA GLY A 100 3.81 -17.66 -29.96
C GLY A 100 2.52 -17.99 -29.20
N ASP A 101 2.02 -17.12 -28.31
CA ASP A 101 0.73 -17.34 -27.66
C ASP A 101 -0.42 -17.29 -28.66
N TYR A 102 -1.40 -18.17 -28.48
CA TYR A 102 -2.57 -18.22 -29.34
C TYR A 102 -3.61 -17.20 -28.87
N CYS A 103 -4.04 -16.32 -29.77
CA CYS A 103 -4.92 -15.20 -29.44
C CYS A 103 -6.23 -15.28 -30.24
N MET A 104 -7.33 -14.90 -29.60
CA MET A 104 -8.66 -14.81 -30.23
C MET A 104 -9.33 -13.50 -29.85
N GLY A 105 -9.93 -12.80 -30.81
CA GLY A 105 -10.68 -11.57 -30.54
C GLY A 105 -10.90 -10.71 -31.77
N LEU A 106 -11.25 -9.43 -31.55
CA LEU A 106 -11.49 -8.46 -32.62
C LEU A 106 -10.31 -7.48 -32.70
N VAL A 107 -9.69 -7.40 -33.88
CA VAL A 107 -8.59 -6.48 -34.20
C VAL A 107 -8.88 -5.88 -35.58
N GLU A 108 -8.78 -4.56 -35.71
CA GLU A 108 -9.11 -3.85 -36.96
C GLU A 108 -10.49 -4.25 -37.52
N ASP A 109 -11.50 -4.28 -36.63
CA ASP A 109 -12.89 -4.69 -36.93
C ASP A 109 -13.05 -6.10 -37.53
N SER A 110 -11.98 -6.91 -37.48
CA SER A 110 -11.95 -8.28 -37.98
C SER A 110 -11.73 -9.27 -36.84
N PHE A 111 -12.40 -10.42 -36.90
CA PHE A 111 -12.07 -11.52 -36.00
C PHE A 111 -10.70 -12.12 -36.35
N ILE A 112 -9.83 -12.27 -35.35
CA ILE A 112 -8.53 -12.93 -35.44
C ILE A 112 -8.53 -14.20 -34.58
N SER A 113 -7.78 -15.19 -35.04
CA SER A 113 -7.59 -16.47 -34.36
C SER A 113 -6.26 -17.05 -34.85
N GLY A 114 -5.21 -16.92 -34.05
CA GLY A 114 -3.86 -17.27 -34.49
C GLY A 114 -2.79 -16.99 -33.45
N ASN A 115 -1.58 -17.48 -33.70
CA ASN A 115 -0.42 -17.24 -32.86
C ASN A 115 0.08 -15.81 -33.06
N TRP A 116 0.32 -15.10 -31.95
CA TRP A 116 0.84 -13.75 -32.00
C TRP A 116 2.34 -13.78 -32.33
N ASN A 117 2.78 -13.02 -33.33
CA ASN A 117 4.18 -13.00 -33.76
C ASN A 117 5.08 -12.05 -32.94
N GLY A 118 4.53 -11.37 -31.92
CA GLY A 118 5.25 -10.40 -31.08
C GLY A 118 5.28 -8.97 -31.60
N ALA A 119 4.69 -8.70 -32.77
CA ALA A 119 4.55 -7.34 -33.30
C ALA A 119 3.36 -6.60 -32.68
N ASN A 120 3.03 -5.40 -33.15
CA ASN A 120 1.94 -4.58 -32.60
C ASN A 120 0.62 -5.36 -32.51
N ASP A 121 0.09 -5.52 -31.30
CA ASP A 121 -1.09 -6.34 -31.02
C ASP A 121 -2.40 -5.76 -31.55
N GLN A 122 -2.39 -4.49 -31.99
CA GLN A 122 -3.50 -3.81 -32.64
C GLN A 122 -3.57 -4.05 -34.16
N LEU A 123 -2.62 -4.80 -34.74
CA LEU A 123 -2.59 -5.11 -36.17
C LEU A 123 -3.00 -6.56 -36.40
N LYS A 124 -3.91 -6.79 -37.35
CA LYS A 124 -4.31 -8.15 -37.75
C LYS A 124 -3.13 -8.97 -38.26
N SER A 125 -2.17 -8.33 -38.93
CA SER A 125 -0.95 -8.98 -39.45
C SER A 125 -0.05 -9.56 -38.38
N SER A 126 -0.28 -9.20 -37.11
CA SER A 126 0.48 -9.73 -35.98
C SER A 126 0.01 -11.13 -35.54
N TYR A 127 -1.06 -11.64 -36.14
CA TYR A 127 -1.65 -12.94 -35.82
C TYR A 127 -1.62 -13.84 -37.05
N VAL A 128 -0.98 -15.01 -36.91
CA VAL A 128 -0.75 -16.00 -37.97
C VAL A 128 -1.43 -17.33 -37.66
#